data_AF-A0A419WKU7-F1
#
_entry.id   AF-A0A419WKU7-F1
#
_cell.length_a   1.000
_cell.length_b   1.000
_cell.length_c   1.000
_cell.angle_alpha   90.00
_cell.angle_beta   90.00
_cell.angle_gamma   90.00
#
_symmetry.space_group_name_H-M   'P 1'
#
loop_
_entity.id
_entity.type
_entity.pdbx_description
1 polymer ?
#
loop_
_entity_poly.entity_id
_entity_poly.type
_entity_poly.pdbx_seq_one_letter_code
_entity_poly.pdbx_strand_id
1 'polypeptide(L)'
;MIKFKRHIKVDDQVFETWFGMDIKKKGGKPNVSIFYYTDDPNEELSVHQLIKGNFTSKDEAVKYGTRFMRRMYQDMIKREASSSSEENEEETTL
;
A
#
# COMPACT_ATOMS: atom_id res chain seq x y z
N MET A 1 -10.66 7.95 -11.91
CA MET A 1 -10.15 6.97 -10.95
C MET A 1 -11.24 6.59 -9.95
N ILE A 2 -11.46 5.28 -9.76
CA ILE A 2 -12.31 4.73 -8.70
C ILE A 2 -11.49 4.73 -7.41
N LYS A 3 -11.99 5.35 -6.34
CA LYS A 3 -11.36 5.41 -5.03
C LYS A 3 -12.05 4.41 -4.09
N PHE A 4 -11.29 3.64 -3.31
CA PHE A 4 -11.86 2.71 -2.32
C PHE A 4 -10.88 2.44 -1.17
N LYS A 5 -11.41 2.24 0.04
CA LYS A 5 -10.61 1.97 1.24
C LYS A 5 -10.56 0.46 1.52
N ARG A 6 -9.45 -0.03 2.06
CA ARG A 6 -9.30 -1.40 2.57
C ARG A 6 -8.59 -1.39 3.93
N HIS A 7 -9.01 -2.29 4.79
CA HIS A 7 -8.30 -2.64 6.02
C HIS A 7 -7.38 -3.82 5.71
N ILE A 8 -6.09 -3.65 5.95
CA ILE A 8 -5.05 -4.65 5.67
C ILE A 8 -4.48 -5.10 7.00
N LYS A 9 -4.81 -6.33 7.39
CA LYS A 9 -4.24 -6.95 8.59
C LYS A 9 -2.81 -7.43 8.32
N VAL A 10 -1.89 -7.02 9.19
CA VAL A 10 -0.50 -7.44 9.22
C VAL A 10 -0.16 -7.82 10.65
N ASP A 11 0.08 -9.10 10.88
CA ASP A 11 0.28 -9.68 12.21
C ASP A 11 -0.86 -9.31 13.18
N ASP A 12 -0.59 -8.56 14.23
CA ASP A 12 -1.56 -8.05 15.21
C ASP A 12 -2.11 -6.65 14.89
N GLN A 13 -1.57 -5.98 13.86
CA GLN A 13 -1.96 -4.63 13.44
C GLN A 13 -2.92 -4.62 12.25
N VAL A 14 -3.70 -3.55 12.13
CA VAL A 14 -4.59 -3.29 10.99
C VAL A 14 -4.28 -1.91 10.42
N PHE A 15 -3.93 -1.88 9.14
CA PHE A 15 -3.64 -0.64 8.41
C PHE A 15 -4.81 -0.29 7.50
N GLU A 16 -5.21 0.97 7.51
CA GLU A 16 -6.17 1.48 6.53
C GLU A 16 -5.43 2.03 5.31
N THR A 17 -5.80 1.58 4.12
CA THR A 17 -5.21 2.05 2.87
C THR A 17 -6.31 2.51 1.92
N TRP A 18 -6.15 3.74 1.43
CA TRP A 18 -6.89 4.23 0.27
C TRP A 18 -6.25 3.76 -1.03
N PHE A 19 -7.03 3.11 -1.88
CA PHE A 19 -6.63 2.68 -3.21
C PHE A 19 -7.33 3.51 -4.29
N GLY A 20 -6.60 3.73 -5.38
CA GLY A 20 -7.11 4.24 -6.64
C GLY A 20 -7.10 3.15 -7.69
N MET A 21 -8.11 3.11 -8.57
CA MET A 21 -8.16 2.19 -9.69
C MET A 21 -8.64 2.90 -10.96
N ASP A 22 -7.86 2.75 -12.03
CA ASP A 22 -8.25 3.17 -13.37
C ASP A 22 -8.51 1.96 -14.24
N ILE A 23 -9.56 2.04 -15.06
CA ILE A 23 -9.98 0.97 -15.96
C ILE A 23 -10.12 1.58 -17.35
N LYS A 24 -9.26 1.13 -18.25
CA LYS A 24 -9.27 1.55 -19.66
C LYS A 24 -9.49 0.31 -20.55
N LYS A 25 -9.82 0.54 -21.82
CA LYS A 25 -9.79 -0.50 -22.86
C LYS A 25 -8.51 -0.36 -23.65
N LYS A 26 -7.74 -1.44 -23.81
CA LYS A 26 -6.55 -1.49 -24.69
C LYS A 26 -6.66 -2.74 -25.57
N GLY A 27 -6.79 -2.55 -26.88
CA GLY A 27 -6.99 -3.67 -27.82
C GLY A 27 -8.24 -4.51 -27.54
N GLY A 28 -9.34 -3.86 -27.14
CA GLY A 28 -10.61 -4.54 -26.82
C GLY A 28 -10.65 -5.27 -25.46
N LYS A 29 -9.52 -5.37 -24.75
CA LYS A 29 -9.45 -6.00 -23.43
C LYS A 29 -9.41 -4.95 -22.31
N PRO A 30 -9.91 -5.26 -21.10
CA PRO A 30 -9.69 -4.43 -19.93
C PRO A 30 -8.21 -4.26 -19.65
N ASN A 31 -7.82 -3.02 -19.34
CA ASN A 31 -6.51 -2.67 -18.84
C ASN A 31 -6.73 -1.90 -17.53
N VAL A 32 -6.52 -2.61 -16.42
CA VAL A 32 -6.75 -2.09 -15.08
C VAL A 32 -5.40 -1.71 -14.46
N SER A 33 -5.36 -0.53 -13.83
CA SER A 33 -4.23 -0.06 -13.02
C SER A 33 -4.68 0.18 -11.59
N ILE A 34 -3.82 -0.18 -10.64
CA ILE A 34 -4.04 0.00 -9.21
C ILE A 34 -2.98 0.93 -8.62
N PHE A 35 -3.43 1.81 -7.74
CA PHE A 35 -2.67 2.87 -7.09
C PHE A 35 -2.94 2.82 -5.59
N TYR A 36 -2.02 3.29 -4.76
CA TYR A 36 -2.32 3.66 -3.37
C TYR A 36 -2.25 5.17 -3.22
N TYR A 37 -3.04 5.73 -2.30
CA TYR A 37 -2.91 7.12 -1.88
C TYR A 37 -1.99 7.22 -0.66
N THR A 38 -1.26 8.32 -0.59
CA THR A 38 -0.41 8.66 0.56
C THR A 38 -1.21 9.07 1.79
N ASP A 39 -2.43 9.58 1.60
CA ASP A 39 -3.38 9.93 2.66
C ASP A 39 -4.84 9.81 2.16
N ASP A 40 -5.82 10.40 2.86
CA ASP A 40 -7.21 10.50 2.40
C ASP A 40 -7.27 11.21 1.03
N PRO A 41 -7.95 10.62 0.03
CA PRO A 41 -7.93 11.13 -1.33
C PRO A 41 -8.76 12.41 -1.53
N ASN A 42 -9.35 12.98 -0.47
CA ASN A 42 -10.00 14.29 -0.47
C ASN A 42 -9.09 15.41 0.08
N GLU A 43 -7.96 15.06 0.70
CA GLU A 43 -6.99 16.04 1.20
C GLU A 43 -6.16 16.62 0.04
N GLU A 44 -5.84 17.90 0.12
CA GLU A 44 -5.16 18.64 -0.94
C GLU A 44 -3.76 18.09 -1.25
N LEU A 45 -3.05 17.65 -0.20
CA LEU A 45 -1.68 17.13 -0.31
C LEU A 45 -1.64 15.62 -0.63
N SER A 46 -2.80 14.94 -0.71
CA SER A 46 -2.84 13.51 -0.95
C SER A 46 -2.52 13.19 -2.41
N VAL A 47 -1.40 12.51 -2.61
CA VAL A 47 -0.98 12.02 -3.93
C VAL A 47 -1.22 10.53 -4.06
N HIS A 48 -1.56 10.09 -5.28
CA HIS A 48 -1.63 8.67 -5.61
C HIS A 48 -0.36 8.18 -6.30
N GLN A 49 0.11 7.00 -5.92
CA GLN A 49 1.26 6.34 -6.53
C GLN A 49 0.83 5.05 -7.22
N LEU A 50 1.33 4.84 -8.44
CA LEU A 50 1.04 3.63 -9.20
C LEU A 50 1.72 2.43 -8.55
N ILE A 51 0.94 1.42 -8.19
CA ILE A 51 1.47 0.12 -7.77
C ILE A 51 1.81 -0.70 -9.02
N LYS A 52 0.81 -0.92 -9.88
CA LYS A 52 0.97 -1.69 -11.12
C LYS A 52 -0.19 -1.45 -12.08
N GLY A 53 0.11 -1.50 -13.37
CA GLY A 53 -0.89 -1.46 -14.46
C GLY A 53 -0.98 -2.76 -15.27
N ASN A 54 -1.86 -2.75 -16.26
CA ASN A 54 -2.08 -3.84 -17.23
C ASN A 54 -2.70 -5.12 -16.66
N PHE A 55 -3.50 -5.03 -15.59
CA PHE A 55 -4.30 -6.18 -15.15
C PHE A 55 -5.49 -6.41 -16.08
N THR A 56 -5.91 -7.67 -16.18
CA THR A 56 -7.04 -8.08 -17.03
C THR A 56 -8.38 -8.00 -16.32
N SER A 57 -8.37 -7.87 -14.99
CA SER A 57 -9.58 -7.75 -14.17
C SER A 57 -9.38 -6.84 -12.96
N LYS A 58 -10.49 -6.33 -12.40
CA LYS A 58 -10.48 -5.52 -11.17
C LYS A 58 -10.01 -6.34 -9.95
N ASP A 59 -10.46 -7.59 -9.86
CA ASP A 59 -10.14 -8.47 -8.73
C ASP A 59 -8.65 -8.78 -8.65
N GLU A 60 -8.02 -9.08 -9.80
CA GLU A 60 -6.57 -9.30 -9.89
C GLU A 60 -5.80 -8.05 -9.42
N ALA A 61 -6.22 -6.87 -9.87
CA ALA A 61 -5.61 -5.60 -9.49
C ALA A 61 -5.72 -5.32 -7.98
N VAL A 62 -6.89 -5.56 -7.38
CA VAL A 62 -7.13 -5.37 -5.94
C VAL A 62 -6.33 -6.37 -5.10
N LYS A 63 -6.30 -7.65 -5.49
CA LYS A 63 -5.50 -8.69 -4.82
C LYS A 63 -4.02 -8.35 -4.85
N TYR A 64 -3.51 -7.89 -6.00
CA TYR A 64 -2.13 -7.47 -6.14
C TYR A 64 -1.83 -6.24 -5.28
N GLY A 65 -2.65 -5.19 -5.35
CA GLY A 65 -2.48 -3.97 -4.57
C GLY A 65 -2.50 -4.23 -3.06
N THR A 66 -3.44 -5.06 -2.59
CA THR A 66 -3.52 -5.45 -1.17
C THR A 66 -2.26 -6.19 -0.72
N ARG A 67 -1.75 -7.12 -1.54
CA ARG A 67 -0.51 -7.86 -1.24
C ARG A 67 0.71 -6.95 -1.23
N PHE A 68 0.79 -6.00 -2.17
CA PHE A 68 1.87 -5.03 -2.24
C PHE A 68 1.93 -4.20 -0.96
N MET A 69 0.80 -3.60 -0.56
CA MET A 69 0.74 -2.77 0.65
C MET A 69 1.00 -3.57 1.92
N ARG A 70 0.48 -4.81 2.02
CA ARG A 70 0.81 -5.71 3.12
C ARG A 70 2.32 -5.90 3.30
N ARG A 71 3.07 -6.11 2.21
CA ARG A 71 4.54 -6.24 2.27
C ARG A 71 5.21 -4.94 2.70
N MET A 72 4.73 -3.81 2.18
CA MET A 72 5.24 -2.50 2.56
C MET A 72 5.09 -2.24 4.07
N TYR A 73 3.93 -2.55 4.64
CA TYR A 73 3.69 -2.46 6.09
C TYR A 73 4.55 -3.44 6.89
N GLN A 74 4.72 -4.68 6.42
CA GLN A 74 5.63 -5.64 7.05
C GLN A 74 7.07 -5.12 7.10
N ASP A 75 7.55 -4.51 6.02
CA ASP A 75 8.90 -3.94 5.97
C ASP A 75 9.03 -2.70 6.86
N MET A 76 7.97 -1.91 6.99
CA MET A 76 7.92 -0.76 7.91
C MET A 76 8.04 -1.21 9.37
N ILE A 77 7.20 -2.16 9.80
CA ILE A 77 7.22 -2.71 11.17
C ILE A 77 8.60 -3.29 11.52
N LYS A 78 9.23 -4.03 10.58
CA LYS A 78 10.57 -4.58 10.80
C LYS A 78 11.64 -3.50 11.02
N ARG A 79 11.56 -2.39 10.29
CA ARG A 79 12.51 -1.26 10.44
C ARG A 79 12.32 -0.55 11.77
N GLU A 80 11.08 -0.38 12.22
CA GLU A 80 10.79 0.17 13.54
C GLU A 80 11.36 -0.72 14.65
N ALA A 81 11.18 -2.04 14.54
CA ALA A 81 11.74 -2.99 15.49
C ALA A 81 13.28 -2.94 15.52
N SER A 82 13.95 -2.89 14.37
CA SER A 82 15.42 -2.80 14.32
C SER A 82 15.97 -1.48 14.87
N SER A 83 15.27 -0.36 14.62
CA SER A 83 15.65 0.95 15.16
C SER A 83 15.56 0.98 16.69
N SER A 84 14.58 0.31 17.29
CA SER A 84 14.40 0.26 18.75
C SER A 84 15.40 -0.66 19.49
N SER A 85 16.05 -1.58 18.77
CA SER A 85 17.08 -2.45 19.33
C SER A 85 18.47 -1.80 19.36
N GLU A 86 18.74 -0.82 18.49
CA GLU A 86 20.05 -0.13 18.43
C GLU A 86 20.18 0.95 19.52
N GLU A 87 19.09 1.57 19.96
CA GLU A 87 19.11 2.58 21.04
C GLU A 87 19.38 1.98 22.45
N ASN A 88 19.15 0.67 22.65
CA ASN A 88 19.37 0.03 23.95
C ASN A 88 20.82 -0.45 24.18
N GLU A 89 21.68 -0.49 23.15
CA GLU A 89 23.07 -0.92 23.32
C GLU A 89 24.02 0.22 23.74
N GLU A 90 23.66 1.49 23.50
CA GLU A 90 24.51 2.64 23.85
C GLU A 90 24.37 3.11 25.32
N GLU A 91 23.32 2.74 26.05
CA GLU A 91 23.11 3.20 27.44
C GLU A 91 23.77 2.28 28.51
N THR A 92 24.34 1.14 28.12
CA THR A 92 24.98 0.18 29.05
C THR A 92 26.51 0.24 29.13
N THR A 93 27.15 1.20 28.45
CA THR A 93 28.61 1.41 28.52
C THR A 93 28.96 2.84 28.95
N LEU A 94 28.66 3.20 30.20
CA LEU A 94 29.24 4.36 30.89
C LEU A 94 29.55 4.01 32.35
#